data_AF-A0A4D4N2X5-F1
#
_entry.id   AF-A0A4D4N2X5-F1
#
_cell.length_a   1.000
_cell.length_b   1.000
_cell.length_c   1.000
_cell.angle_alpha   90.00
_cell.angle_beta   90.00
_cell.angle_gamma   90.00
#
_symmetry.space_group_name_H-M   'P 1'
#
loop_
_entity.id
_entity.type
_entity.pdbx_description
1 polymer ?
#
loop_
_entity_poly.entity_id
_entity_poly.type
_entity_poly.pdbx_seq_one_letter_code
_entity_poly.pdbx_strand_id
1 'polypeptide(L)'
;MGSRTALVEDLMERFPHVPREAVFKEDLLRGGVAFDDSALSDNEDGDVKPKSYFIFSFDHGTLPELGEAALRRPPEEIILTGGPYDLRRTVVSVRVNPASPYRVAADEDGMLGLYLDGKRISDVGVPRCRSTTGTSSPTGSPSWRSPRRSSGAI
;
A
#
# COMPACT_ATOMS: atom_id res chain seq x y z
N MET A 1 -19.23 8.60 23.22
CA MET A 1 -18.05 8.88 22.36
C MET A 1 -18.57 8.93 20.93
N GLY A 2 -18.29 10.00 20.18
CA GLY A 2 -18.67 10.09 18.77
C GLY A 2 -17.97 9.01 17.94
N SER A 3 -18.55 8.67 16.79
CA SER A 3 -17.91 7.74 15.84
C SER A 3 -16.59 8.33 15.33
N ARG A 4 -15.72 7.49 14.76
CA ARG A 4 -14.46 7.96 14.18
C ARG A 4 -14.74 8.90 13.00
N THR A 5 -15.77 8.62 12.20
CA THR A 5 -16.24 9.52 11.14
C THR A 5 -16.57 10.91 11.68
N ALA A 6 -17.33 11.00 12.78
CA ALA A 6 -17.72 12.29 13.35
C ALA A 6 -16.51 13.12 13.82
N LEU A 7 -15.48 12.46 14.37
CA LEU A 7 -14.23 13.14 14.72
C LEU A 7 -13.51 13.69 13.49
N VAL A 8 -13.42 12.89 12.41
CA VAL A 8 -12.74 13.31 11.18
C VAL A 8 -13.48 14.48 10.51
N GLU A 9 -14.81 14.44 10.49
CA GLU A 9 -15.65 15.53 9.98
C GLU A 9 -15.48 16.81 10.82
N ASP A 10 -15.49 16.71 12.17
CA ASP A 10 -15.18 17.84 13.06
C ASP A 10 -13.80 18.46 12.75
N LEU A 11 -12.78 17.63 12.52
CA LEU A 11 -11.45 18.12 12.16
C LEU A 11 -11.43 18.85 10.81
N MET A 12 -12.18 18.38 9.81
CA MET A 12 -12.30 19.07 8.53
C MET A 12 -13.01 20.41 8.66
N GLU A 13 -14.05 20.48 9.49
CA GLU A 13 -14.78 21.73 9.76
C GLU A 13 -13.92 22.73 10.54
N ARG A 14 -13.15 22.26 11.52
CA ARG A 14 -12.26 23.10 12.35
C ARG A 14 -11.03 23.59 11.60
N PHE A 15 -10.54 22.81 10.64
CA PHE A 15 -9.35 23.14 9.86
C PHE A 15 -9.66 23.17 8.34
N PRO A 16 -10.50 24.10 7.86
CA PRO A 16 -11.00 24.10 6.48
C PRO A 16 -9.93 24.42 5.43
N HIS A 17 -8.77 24.93 5.86
CA HIS A 17 -7.60 25.18 5.01
C HIS A 17 -6.77 23.91 4.77
N VAL A 18 -6.99 22.86 5.54
CA VAL A 18 -6.34 21.56 5.36
C VAL A 18 -7.15 20.76 4.34
N PRO A 19 -6.54 20.24 3.28
CA PRO A 19 -7.24 19.38 2.34
C PRO A 19 -7.83 18.14 3.03
N ARG A 20 -9.05 17.74 2.65
CA ARG A 20 -9.77 16.62 3.28
C ARG A 20 -8.98 15.32 3.19
N GLU A 21 -8.32 15.09 2.05
CA GLU A 21 -7.45 13.94 1.82
C GLU A 21 -6.25 13.89 2.79
N ALA A 22 -5.75 15.04 3.24
CA ALA A 22 -4.66 15.11 4.21
C ALA A 22 -5.13 14.71 5.61
N VAL A 23 -6.36 15.10 6.00
CA VAL A 23 -6.96 14.69 7.27
C VAL A 23 -7.16 13.18 7.31
N PHE A 24 -7.74 12.58 6.26
CA PHE A 24 -7.89 11.14 6.16
C PHE A 24 -6.55 10.41 6.13
N LYS A 25 -5.59 10.91 5.35
CA LYS A 25 -4.25 10.31 5.27
C LYS A 25 -3.58 10.26 6.64
N GLU A 26 -3.62 11.35 7.40
CA GLU A 26 -2.99 11.40 8.72
C GLU A 26 -3.67 10.45 9.71
N ASP A 27 -5.01 10.44 9.77
CA ASP A 27 -5.73 9.54 10.66
C ASP A 27 -5.54 8.06 10.29
N LEU A 28 -5.47 7.75 8.99
CA LEU A 28 -5.20 6.40 8.49
C LEU A 28 -3.75 5.97 8.75
N LEU A 29 -2.76 6.86 8.63
CA LEU A 29 -1.37 6.57 9.00
C LEU A 29 -1.21 6.36 10.51
N ARG A 30 -2.04 7.01 11.33
CA ARG A 30 -2.04 6.85 12.79
C ARG A 30 -2.77 5.57 13.25
N GLY A 31 -3.86 5.21 12.58
CA GLY A 31 -4.75 4.12 12.97
C GLY A 31 -4.56 2.81 12.21
N GLY A 32 -3.87 2.85 11.07
CA GLY A 32 -3.79 1.72 10.15
C GLY A 32 -5.14 1.40 9.48
N VAL A 33 -5.16 0.29 8.74
CA VAL A 33 -6.31 -0.14 7.94
C VAL A 33 -6.49 -1.65 8.03
N ALA A 34 -7.74 -2.09 8.11
CA ALA A 34 -8.13 -3.48 7.98
C ALA A 34 -8.45 -3.78 6.51
N PHE A 35 -8.22 -5.02 6.08
CA PHE A 35 -8.60 -5.47 4.75
C PHE A 35 -9.66 -6.55 4.90
N ASP A 36 -10.66 -6.48 4.03
CA ASP A 36 -11.60 -7.56 3.84
C ASP A 36 -11.00 -8.64 2.93
N ASP A 37 -11.48 -9.89 3.04
CA ASP A 37 -11.03 -10.99 2.19
C ASP A 37 -11.21 -10.66 0.70
N SER A 38 -12.30 -9.98 0.36
CA SER A 38 -12.63 -9.50 -1.00
C SER A 38 -11.63 -8.49 -1.56
N ALA A 39 -10.88 -7.77 -0.72
CA ALA A 39 -9.94 -6.74 -1.15
C ALA A 39 -8.52 -7.27 -1.42
N LEU A 40 -8.27 -8.55 -1.12
CA LEU A 40 -6.93 -9.14 -1.06
C LEU A 40 -6.66 -10.18 -2.17
N SER A 41 -7.67 -10.54 -2.98
CA SER A 41 -7.57 -11.59 -4.00
C SER A 41 -6.72 -11.20 -5.23
N ASP A 42 -6.59 -9.91 -5.54
CA ASP A 42 -5.93 -9.46 -6.77
C ASP A 42 -4.39 -9.49 -6.74
N ASN A 43 -3.79 -9.90 -5.62
CA ASN A 43 -2.32 -9.93 -5.47
C ASN A 43 -1.68 -11.29 -5.80
N GLU A 44 -2.47 -12.31 -6.16
CA GLU A 44 -1.94 -13.64 -6.50
C GLU A 44 -1.15 -13.65 -7.82
N ASP A 45 -1.53 -12.82 -8.79
CA ASP A 45 -0.91 -12.77 -10.13
C ASP A 45 0.39 -11.93 -10.20
N GLY A 46 0.82 -11.30 -9.11
CA GLY A 46 2.11 -10.59 -9.02
C GLY A 46 2.16 -9.21 -9.69
N ASP A 47 1.03 -8.71 -10.21
CA ASP A 47 0.89 -7.39 -10.85
C ASP A 47 0.96 -6.22 -9.85
N VAL A 48 0.75 -6.50 -8.56
CA VAL A 48 0.80 -5.52 -7.47
C VAL A 48 2.07 -5.72 -6.67
N LYS A 49 2.77 -4.63 -6.35
CA LYS A 49 3.99 -4.69 -5.55
C LYS A 49 3.63 -5.11 -4.10
N PRO A 50 4.02 -6.32 -3.66
CA PRO A 50 3.70 -6.77 -2.31
C PRO A 50 4.51 -5.97 -1.29
N LYS A 51 3.96 -5.81 -0.08
CA LYS A 51 4.66 -5.17 1.02
C LYS A 51 5.99 -5.87 1.29
N SER A 52 7.09 -5.10 1.19
CA SER A 52 8.41 -5.60 1.57
C SER A 52 8.59 -5.43 3.08
N TYR A 53 8.63 -6.55 3.80
CA TYR A 53 8.91 -6.55 5.24
C TYR A 53 10.43 -6.36 5.44
N PHE A 54 10.87 -5.11 5.55
CA PHE A 54 12.24 -4.78 5.95
C PHE A 54 12.39 -4.85 7.48
N ILE A 55 13.62 -4.65 7.99
CA ILE A 55 14.01 -4.59 9.42
C ILE A 55 13.08 -3.68 10.25
N PHE A 56 12.36 -2.75 9.61
CA PHE A 56 11.27 -1.98 10.22
C PHE A 56 9.98 -2.13 9.40
N SER A 57 8.89 -2.52 10.06
CA SER A 57 7.53 -2.39 9.56
C SER A 57 6.72 -1.53 10.54
N PHE A 58 5.72 -0.82 10.03
CA PHE A 58 4.86 0.07 10.83
C PHE A 58 3.44 -0.51 11.02
N ASP A 59 3.29 -1.82 10.84
CA ASP A 59 2.02 -2.50 11.03
C ASP A 59 1.68 -2.56 12.54
N HIS A 60 0.40 -2.50 12.88
CA HIS A 60 -0.07 -2.53 14.26
C HIS A 60 -0.21 -3.97 14.75
N GLY A 61 0.92 -4.67 14.81
CA GLY A 61 1.02 -6.06 15.24
C GLY A 61 2.28 -6.72 14.70
N THR A 62 2.71 -7.79 15.36
CA THR A 62 3.74 -8.68 14.84
C THR A 62 3.18 -9.54 13.69
N LEU A 63 4.06 -10.09 12.83
CA LEU A 63 3.63 -10.96 11.71
C LEU A 63 2.66 -12.09 12.13
N PRO A 64 2.86 -12.79 13.27
CA PRO A 64 1.90 -13.80 13.74
C PRO A 64 0.54 -13.21 14.15
N GLU A 65 0.52 -12.02 14.74
CA GLU A 65 -0.72 -11.35 15.19
C GLU A 65 -1.54 -10.80 14.02
N LEU A 66 -0.87 -10.46 12.91
CA LEU A 66 -1.52 -10.05 11.67
C LEU A 66 -2.20 -11.24 10.95
N GLY A 67 -1.80 -12.47 11.24
CA GLY A 67 -2.44 -13.70 10.73
C GLY A 67 -2.55 -13.72 9.20
N GLU A 68 -3.75 -14.06 8.70
CA GLU A 68 -4.09 -14.11 7.27
C GLU A 68 -3.80 -12.80 6.53
N ALA A 69 -3.92 -11.65 7.20
CA ALA A 69 -3.66 -10.35 6.58
C ALA A 69 -2.20 -10.16 6.18
N ALA A 70 -1.24 -10.81 6.86
CA ALA A 70 0.17 -10.81 6.46
C ALA A 70 0.47 -11.86 5.38
N LEU A 71 -0.19 -13.03 5.43
CA LEU A 71 -0.01 -14.12 4.47
C LEU A 71 -0.43 -13.72 3.06
N ARG A 72 -1.45 -12.85 2.92
CA ARG A 72 -1.98 -12.41 1.63
C ARG A 72 -1.28 -11.20 1.02
N ARG A 73 -0.08 -10.87 1.52
CA ARG A 73 0.83 -9.87 0.93
C ARG A 73 0.10 -8.56 0.56
N PRO A 74 -0.35 -7.79 1.55
CA PRO A 74 -1.06 -6.54 1.29
C PRO A 74 -0.21 -5.61 0.44
N PRO A 75 -0.82 -4.71 -0.34
CA PRO A 75 -0.06 -3.76 -1.15
C PRO A 75 0.79 -2.86 -0.24
N GLU A 76 1.93 -2.41 -0.74
CA GLU A 76 2.78 -1.48 0.02
C GLU A 76 2.10 -0.12 0.22
N GLU A 77 1.34 0.31 -0.79
CA GLU A 77 0.62 1.58 -0.82
C GLU A 77 -0.77 1.41 -1.46
N ILE A 78 -1.70 2.25 -1.06
CA ILE A 78 -3.01 2.42 -1.70
C ILE A 78 -3.16 3.85 -2.21
N ILE A 79 -3.98 4.03 -3.24
CA ILE A 79 -4.30 5.31 -3.86
C ILE A 79 -5.76 5.62 -3.54
N LEU A 80 -6.02 6.73 -2.85
CA LEU A 80 -7.36 7.22 -2.56
C LEU A 80 -7.77 8.25 -3.61
N THR A 81 -8.98 8.12 -4.16
CA THR A 81 -9.56 9.07 -5.13
C THR A 81 -11.07 9.21 -4.94
N GLY A 82 -11.59 10.41 -5.20
CA GLY A 82 -13.03 10.66 -5.29
C GLY A 82 -13.78 10.38 -3.99
N GLY A 83 -14.91 9.67 -4.11
CA GLY A 83 -15.83 9.39 -3.01
C GLY A 83 -16.64 10.60 -2.55
N PRO A 84 -17.46 10.45 -1.48
CA PRO A 84 -18.37 11.49 -1.00
C PRO A 84 -17.67 12.78 -0.55
N TYR A 85 -16.37 12.71 -0.24
CA TYR A 85 -15.58 13.85 0.20
C TYR A 85 -14.83 14.55 -0.95
N ASP A 86 -14.95 14.06 -2.20
CA ASP A 86 -14.26 14.55 -3.40
C ASP A 86 -12.73 14.59 -3.23
N LEU A 87 -12.16 13.46 -2.80
CA LEU A 87 -10.73 13.39 -2.49
C LEU A 87 -9.87 13.48 -3.75
N ARG A 88 -8.84 14.33 -3.67
CA ARG A 88 -7.77 14.33 -4.68
C ARG A 88 -6.95 13.04 -4.57
N ARG A 89 -6.37 12.63 -5.71
CA ARG A 89 -5.50 11.45 -5.79
C ARG A 89 -4.39 11.50 -4.74
N THR A 90 -4.48 10.61 -3.76
CA THR A 90 -3.59 10.60 -2.59
C THR A 90 -3.03 9.21 -2.36
N VAL A 91 -1.70 9.10 -2.39
CA VAL A 91 -1.00 7.85 -2.10
C VAL A 91 -0.76 7.74 -0.59
N VAL A 92 -1.12 6.60 -0.01
CA VAL A 92 -0.97 6.31 1.41
C VAL A 92 -0.25 4.98 1.58
N SER A 93 0.85 4.98 2.34
CA SER A 93 1.53 3.75 2.72
C SER A 93 0.64 2.94 3.66
N VAL A 94 0.46 1.65 3.34
CA VAL A 94 -0.39 0.77 4.13
C VAL A 94 0.25 0.52 5.49
N ARG A 95 -0.57 0.54 6.55
CA ARG A 95 -0.21 0.05 7.88
C ARG A 95 -1.31 -0.90 8.31
N VAL A 96 -1.04 -2.20 8.31
CA VAL A 96 -2.08 -3.20 8.57
C VAL A 96 -2.47 -3.12 10.04
N ASN A 97 -3.78 -2.99 10.29
CA ASN A 97 -4.35 -3.07 11.62
C ASN A 97 -5.74 -3.75 11.53
N PRO A 98 -5.85 -5.04 11.89
CA PRO A 98 -7.13 -5.75 11.87
C PRO A 98 -8.23 -5.12 12.73
N ALA A 99 -7.85 -4.37 13.77
CA ALA A 99 -8.76 -3.67 14.66
C ALA A 99 -9.09 -2.23 14.20
N SER A 100 -8.62 -1.81 13.02
CA SER A 100 -8.88 -0.46 12.52
C SER A 100 -10.36 -0.26 12.19
N PRO A 101 -10.93 0.93 12.49
CA PRO A 101 -12.25 1.31 11.99
C PRO A 101 -12.24 1.61 10.48
N TYR A 102 -11.04 1.78 9.87
CA TYR A 102 -10.88 1.84 8.43
C TYR A 102 -10.81 0.44 7.83
N ARG A 103 -11.58 0.21 6.78
CA ARG A 103 -11.60 -1.05 6.05
C ARG A 103 -11.50 -0.82 4.55
N VAL A 104 -10.62 -1.54 3.88
CA VAL A 104 -10.65 -1.69 2.41
C VAL A 104 -11.47 -2.93 2.09
N ALA A 105 -12.49 -2.77 1.24
CA ALA A 105 -13.37 -3.85 0.79
C ALA A 105 -13.81 -3.59 -0.65
N ALA A 106 -14.14 -4.65 -1.39
CA ALA A 106 -14.84 -4.51 -2.67
C ALA A 106 -16.31 -4.12 -2.43
N ASP A 107 -16.86 -3.27 -3.29
CA ASP A 107 -18.32 -3.06 -3.36
C ASP A 107 -19.01 -4.15 -4.19
N GLU A 108 -20.32 -4.00 -4.39
CA GLU A 108 -21.16 -4.96 -5.14
C GLU A 108 -20.70 -5.14 -6.60
N ASP A 109 -20.03 -4.14 -7.16
CA ASP A 109 -19.50 -4.14 -8.52
C ASP A 109 -18.05 -4.66 -8.59
N GLY A 110 -17.48 -5.09 -7.46
CA GLY A 110 -16.11 -5.58 -7.34
C GLY A 110 -15.06 -4.47 -7.27
N MET A 111 -15.45 -3.20 -7.14
CA MET A 111 -14.53 -2.07 -7.07
C MET A 111 -14.06 -1.83 -5.63
N LEU A 112 -12.75 -1.67 -5.44
CA LEU A 112 -12.21 -1.43 -4.10
C LEU A 112 -12.57 -0.04 -3.59
N GLY A 113 -13.09 0.01 -2.37
CA GLY A 113 -13.41 1.23 -1.64
C GLY A 113 -12.78 1.26 -0.25
N LEU A 114 -12.49 2.46 0.24
CA LEU A 114 -12.13 2.70 1.64
C LEU A 114 -13.40 3.04 2.41
N TYR A 115 -13.63 2.36 3.53
CA TYR A 115 -14.76 2.55 4.41
C TYR A 115 -14.28 2.95 5.80
N LEU A 116 -15.01 3.84 6.46
CA LEU A 116 -14.80 4.22 7.85
C LEU A 116 -16.12 4.11 8.60
N ASP A 117 -16.14 3.32 9.68
CA ASP A 117 -17.37 3.03 10.43
C ASP A 117 -18.52 2.53 9.51
N GLY A 118 -18.17 1.78 8.47
CA GLY A 118 -19.12 1.27 7.46
C GLY A 118 -19.54 2.25 6.38
N LYS A 119 -19.09 3.52 6.41
CA LYS A 119 -19.39 4.53 5.39
C LYS A 119 -18.27 4.63 4.37
N ARG A 120 -18.62 4.66 3.08
CA ARG A 120 -17.65 4.82 1.99
C ARG A 120 -17.00 6.21 2.02
N ILE A 121 -15.68 6.24 1.97
CA ILE A 121 -14.86 7.46 2.02
C ILE A 121 -14.30 7.80 0.64
N SER A 122 -13.73 6.82 -0.05
CA SER A 122 -13.11 7.00 -1.37
C SER A 122 -13.03 5.70 -2.14
N ASP A 123 -12.79 5.80 -3.44
CA ASP A 123 -12.32 4.69 -4.25
C ASP A 123 -10.86 4.38 -3.86
N VAL A 124 -10.47 3.10 -4.01
CA VAL A 124 -9.13 2.61 -3.72
C VAL A 124 -8.52 2.00 -4.99
N GLY A 125 -7.36 2.50 -5.37
CA GLY A 125 -6.49 1.86 -6.35
C GLY A 125 -5.22 1.32 -5.69
N VAL A 126 -4.54 0.40 -6.37
CA VAL A 126 -3.21 -0.09 -5.99
C VAL A 126 -2.19 0.32 -7.06
N PRO A 127 -1.00 0.83 -6.69
CA PRO A 127 0.05 1.08 -7.67
C PRO A 127 0.49 -0.24 -8.32
N ARG A 128 0.43 -0.29 -9.66
CA ARG A 128 0.95 -1.44 -10.41
C ARG A 128 2.47 -1.52 -10.27
N CYS A 129 2.98 -2.74 -10.14
CA CYS A 129 4.42 -2.96 -10.19
C CYS A 129 4.91 -2.60 -11.61
N ARG A 130 5.96 -1.77 -11.73
CA ARG A 130 6.56 -1.53 -13.06
C ARG A 130 7.17 -2.85 -13.53
N SER A 131 6.57 -3.51 -14.50
CA SER A 131 7.26 -4.53 -15.28
C SER A 131 8.40 -3.81 -16.01
N THR A 132 9.64 -4.01 -15.56
CA THR A 132 10.80 -3.68 -16.38
C THR A 132 10.78 -4.66 -17.54
N THR A 133 10.04 -4.35 -18.61
CA THR A 133 10.35 -4.91 -19.92
C THR A 133 11.70 -4.31 -20.29
N GLY A 134 12.76 -4.91 -19.75
CA GLY A 134 14.10 -4.72 -20.22
C GLY A 134 14.11 -5.26 -21.63
N THR A 135 13.97 -4.38 -22.62
CA THR A 135 14.53 -4.64 -23.93
C THR A 135 16.01 -4.87 -23.69
N SER A 136 16.40 -6.13 -23.60
CA SER A 136 17.81 -6.53 -23.62
C SER A 136 18.34 -6.11 -24.99
N SER A 137 18.89 -4.90 -25.08
CA SER A 137 19.80 -4.55 -26.15
C SER A 137 20.97 -5.54 -26.07
N PRO A 138 21.33 -6.24 -27.15
CA PRO A 138 22.45 -7.18 -27.13
C PRO A 138 23.76 -6.38 -27.18
N THR A 139 24.15 -5.81 -26.03
CA THR A 139 25.45 -5.18 -25.89
C THR A 139 26.45 -6.25 -25.46
N GLY A 140 27.35 -6.58 -26.38
CA GLY A 140 28.31 -7.68 -26.28
C GLY A 140 29.11 -7.67 -24.98
N SER A 141 29.32 -8.88 -24.47
CA SER A 141 30.12 -9.21 -23.30
C SER A 141 31.54 -8.65 -23.42
N PRO A 142 32.06 -7.89 -22.44
CA PRO A 142 33.49 -7.61 -22.37
C PRO A 142 34.19 -8.86 -21.85
N SER A 143 34.96 -9.51 -22.72
CA SER A 143 35.82 -10.64 -22.33
C SER A 143 36.89 -10.15 -21.35
N TRP A 144 36.78 -10.52 -20.07
CA TRP A 144 37.86 -10.39 -19.11
C TRP A 144 38.95 -11.40 -19.44
N ARG A 145 40.02 -10.94 -20.10
CA ARG A 145 41.22 -11.74 -20.37
C ARG A 145 42.19 -11.54 -19.19
N SER A 146 42.35 -12.57 -18.37
CA SER A 146 43.31 -12.57 -17.25
C SER A 146 44.76 -12.41 -17.76
N PRO A 147 45.63 -11.65 -17.08
CA PRO A 147 47.04 -11.60 -17.44
C PRO A 147 47.73 -12.92 -17.05
N ARG A 148 48.42 -13.55 -18.00
CA ARG A 148 49.31 -14.69 -17.74
C ARG A 148 50.43 -14.22 -16.81
N ARG A 149 50.52 -14.82 -15.63
CA ARG A 149 51.66 -14.70 -14.72
C ARG A 149 52.85 -15.43 -15.36
N SER A 150 53.85 -14.68 -15.79
CA SER A 150 55.17 -15.22 -16.09
C SER A 150 55.85 -15.60 -14.78
N SER A 151 56.31 -16.84 -14.67
CA SER A 151 57.25 -17.27 -13.66
C SER A 151 58.25 -18.18 -14.37
N GLY A 152 59.50 -17.71 -14.43
CA GLY A 152 60.63 -18.44 -14.96
C GLY A 152 61.39 -19.21 -13.88
N ALA A 153 62.41 -19.93 -14.35
CA ALA A 153 63.34 -20.86 -13.68
C ALA A 153 62.68 -22.20 -13.31
N ILE A 154 63.22 -23.35 -13.73
CA ILE A 154 64.62 -23.80 -13.65
C ILE A 154 65.09 -24.40 -14.98
#